data_AF-A0A9W8XB59-F1
#
_entry.id   AF-A0A9W8XB59-F1
#
_cell.length_a   1.000
_cell.length_b   1.000
_cell.length_c   1.000
_cell.angle_alpha   90.00
_cell.angle_beta   90.00
_cell.angle_gamma   90.00
#
_symmetry.space_group_name_H-M   'P 1'
#
loop_
_entity.id
_entity.type
_entity.pdbx_description
1 polymer ?
#
loop_
_entity_poly.entity_id
_entity_poly.type
_entity_poly.pdbx_seq_one_letter_code
_entity_poly.pdbx_strand_id
1 'polypeptide(L)'
;MRLLQETGYGLVTGDDYAVLAQRIAAIEGNDEDENDRSKILSDSYRFQGIIGSYLGTEKGVSCTKKWIELLVERIAKHQLKEDIDTLPIAYNEYGRALMRIPNEKKALRSWEVSSDIITKRTPPGELPFPFPWFHRALIYAFGGQADLADSLISPILEQRENKLGTDDTKTYEYVAKANRFPEKALTSSERE
;
A
#
# COMPACT_ATOMS: atom_id res chain seq x y z
N MET A 1 -5.57 -18.33 6.81
CA MET A 1 -5.99 -17.50 7.96
C MET A 1 -6.55 -16.18 7.43
N ARG A 2 -7.87 -15.95 7.50
CA ARG A 2 -8.52 -14.74 6.96
C ARG A 2 -8.48 -13.62 8.02
N LEU A 3 -7.36 -12.91 8.11
CA LEU A 3 -7.15 -11.82 9.09
C LEU A 3 -7.92 -10.52 8.77
N LEU A 4 -8.56 -10.41 7.61
CA LEU A 4 -9.23 -9.19 7.16
C LEU A 4 -10.69 -9.49 6.81
N GLN A 5 -11.55 -9.61 7.83
CA GLN A 5 -13.00 -9.45 7.65
C GLN A 5 -13.37 -7.99 7.95
N GLU A 6 -14.35 -7.47 7.22
CA GLU A 6 -14.89 -6.10 7.38
C GLU A 6 -15.56 -5.86 8.74
N THR A 7 -15.77 -6.91 9.53
CA THR A 7 -16.23 -6.81 10.92
C THR A 7 -15.01 -6.54 11.82
N GLY A 8 -15.04 -5.45 12.59
CA GLY A 8 -13.90 -4.88 13.32
C GLY A 8 -13.10 -5.81 14.25
N TYR A 9 -13.58 -7.02 14.54
CA TYR A 9 -12.83 -8.06 15.27
C TYR A 9 -11.53 -8.50 14.57
N GLY A 10 -11.50 -8.52 13.22
CA GLY A 10 -10.28 -8.86 12.48
C GLY A 10 -9.19 -7.79 12.58
N LEU A 11 -9.59 -6.52 12.60
CA LEU A 11 -8.68 -5.37 12.65
C LEU A 11 -7.99 -5.24 14.01
N VAL A 12 -8.71 -5.42 15.12
CA VAL A 12 -8.12 -5.36 16.48
C VAL A 12 -7.09 -6.48 16.68
N THR A 13 -7.46 -7.71 16.30
CA THR A 13 -6.54 -8.86 16.37
C THR A 13 -5.30 -8.64 15.48
N GLY A 14 -5.47 -7.97 14.34
CA GLY A 14 -4.36 -7.58 13.46
C GLY A 14 -3.43 -6.54 14.09
N ASP A 15 -3.98 -5.54 14.80
CA ASP A 15 -3.18 -4.52 15.51
C ASP A 15 -2.35 -5.18 16.61
N ASP A 16 -2.97 -6.05 17.42
CA ASP A 16 -2.28 -6.76 18.50
C ASP A 16 -1.14 -7.64 17.98
N TYR A 17 -1.37 -8.35 16.87
CA TYR A 17 -0.32 -9.14 16.22
C TYR A 17 0.83 -8.26 15.72
N ALA A 18 0.52 -7.14 15.07
CA ALA A 18 1.52 -6.22 14.56
C ALA A 18 2.33 -5.55 15.69
N VAL A 19 1.70 -5.23 16.82
CA VAL A 19 2.38 -4.71 18.01
C VAL A 19 3.32 -5.76 18.60
N LEU A 20 2.89 -7.03 18.67
CA LEU A 20 3.75 -8.11 19.17
C LEU A 20 4.96 -8.32 18.24
N ALA A 21 4.74 -8.39 16.92
CA ALA A 21 5.81 -8.53 15.94
C ALA A 21 6.82 -7.38 16.00
N GLN A 22 6.33 -6.14 16.18
CA GLN A 22 7.17 -4.97 16.41
C GLN A 22 8.03 -5.11 17.68
N ARG A 23 7.46 -5.58 18.79
CA ARG A 23 8.22 -5.77 20.05
C ARG A 23 9.31 -6.81 19.89
N ILE A 24 9.00 -7.93 19.24
CA ILE A 24 9.98 -8.99 18.96
C ILE A 24 11.11 -8.44 18.07
N ALA A 25 10.77 -7.69 17.01
CA ALA A 25 11.75 -7.08 16.13
C ALA A 25 12.55 -5.93 16.77
N ALA A 26 12.10 -5.37 17.90
CA ALA A 26 12.80 -4.32 18.62
C ALA A 26 13.76 -4.85 19.70
N ILE A 27 13.66 -6.13 20.07
CA ILE A 27 14.63 -6.75 20.98
C ILE A 27 15.97 -6.85 20.25
N GLU A 28 17.03 -6.36 20.89
CA GLU A 28 18.39 -6.43 20.36
C GLU A 28 18.75 -7.88 20.05
N GLY A 29 19.14 -8.11 18.80
CA GLY A 29 19.59 -9.39 18.26
C GLY A 29 20.88 -9.18 17.49
N ASN A 30 21.61 -10.27 17.24
CA ASN A 30 22.87 -10.25 16.50
C ASN A 30 22.71 -9.58 15.12
N ASP A 31 23.77 -8.92 14.65
CA ASP A 31 23.78 -8.18 13.38
C ASP A 31 23.50 -9.05 12.15
N GLU A 32 23.64 -10.38 12.26
CA GLU A 32 23.40 -11.34 11.18
C GLU A 32 21.95 -11.34 10.65
N ASP A 33 20.96 -10.92 11.48
CA ASP A 33 19.53 -10.94 11.12
C ASP A 33 18.93 -9.54 10.88
N GLU A 34 19.75 -8.51 10.68
CA GLU A 34 19.28 -7.12 10.63
C GLU A 34 18.28 -6.84 9.49
N ASN A 35 18.48 -7.42 8.31
CA ASN A 35 17.56 -7.26 7.18
C ASN A 35 16.19 -7.87 7.50
N ASP A 36 16.14 -9.06 8.08
CA ASP A 36 14.88 -9.74 8.40
C ASP A 36 14.16 -9.01 9.53
N ARG A 37 14.89 -8.57 10.55
CA ARG A 37 14.36 -7.76 11.65
C ARG A 37 13.75 -6.45 11.16
N SER A 38 14.48 -5.69 10.33
CA SER A 38 13.96 -4.43 9.78
C SER A 38 12.78 -4.64 8.83
N LYS A 39 12.71 -5.79 8.14
CA LYS A 39 11.55 -6.18 7.33
C LYS A 39 10.32 -6.45 8.19
N ILE A 40 10.46 -7.26 9.24
CA ILE A 40 9.37 -7.55 10.20
C ILE A 40 8.88 -6.25 10.85
N LEU A 41 9.80 -5.37 11.24
CA LEU A 41 9.47 -4.07 11.82
C LEU A 41 8.70 -3.18 10.82
N SER A 42 9.18 -3.10 9.57
CA SER A 42 8.53 -2.37 8.48
C SER A 42 7.11 -2.88 8.21
N ASP A 43 6.93 -4.20 8.09
CA ASP A 43 5.62 -4.82 7.87
C ASP A 43 4.68 -4.65 9.09
N SER A 44 5.23 -4.62 10.30
CA SER A 44 4.45 -4.34 11.51
C SER A 44 3.87 -2.91 11.48
N TYR A 45 4.68 -1.91 11.11
CA TYR A 45 4.21 -0.54 10.94
C TYR A 45 3.25 -0.39 9.76
N ARG A 46 3.45 -1.13 8.67
CA ARG A 46 2.49 -1.23 7.56
C ARG A 46 1.12 -1.64 8.07
N PHE A 47 1.02 -2.75 8.79
CA PHE A 47 -0.27 -3.26 9.26
C PHE A 47 -0.95 -2.30 10.23
N GLN A 48 -0.22 -1.79 11.23
CA GLN A 48 -0.75 -0.79 12.17
C GLN A 48 -1.18 0.49 11.46
N GLY A 49 -0.43 0.94 10.46
CA GLY A 49 -0.74 2.12 9.66
C GLY A 49 -2.02 1.96 8.84
N ILE A 50 -2.18 0.81 8.17
CA ILE A 50 -3.39 0.47 7.41
C ILE A 50 -4.60 0.38 8.35
N ILE A 51 -4.49 -0.39 9.43
CA ILE A 51 -5.56 -0.59 10.43
C ILE A 51 -5.95 0.76 11.05
N GLY A 52 -4.96 1.52 11.52
CA GLY A 52 -5.16 2.83 12.11
C GLY A 52 -5.85 3.81 11.16
N SER A 53 -5.55 3.74 9.86
CA SER A 53 -6.21 4.54 8.83
C SER A 53 -7.67 4.13 8.59
N TYR A 54 -7.99 2.84 8.65
CA TYR A 54 -9.37 2.36 8.56
C TYR A 54 -10.20 2.75 9.79
N LEU A 55 -9.59 2.71 10.97
CA LEU A 55 -10.21 3.12 12.23
C LEU A 55 -10.24 4.64 12.44
N GLY A 56 -9.59 5.42 11.56
CA GLY A 56 -9.53 6.89 11.68
C GLY A 56 -8.73 7.39 12.88
N THR A 57 -7.71 6.65 13.30
CA THR A 57 -6.88 6.98 14.48
C THR A 57 -5.57 7.67 14.09
N GLU A 58 -4.98 8.43 15.01
CA GLU A 58 -3.66 9.07 14.81
C GLU A 58 -2.53 8.07 14.51
N LYS A 59 -2.67 6.83 14.99
CA LYS A 59 -1.76 5.73 14.66
C LYS A 59 -1.62 5.53 13.15
N GLY A 60 -2.70 5.73 12.38
CA GLY A 60 -2.67 5.60 10.92
C GLY A 60 -1.57 6.46 10.30
N VAL A 61 -1.50 7.73 10.70
CA VAL A 61 -0.53 8.70 10.18
C VAL A 61 0.87 8.40 10.72
N SER A 62 1.03 8.16 12.02
CA SER A 62 2.35 7.92 12.62
C SER A 62 2.99 6.63 12.12
N CYS A 63 2.22 5.53 12.01
CA CYS A 63 2.74 4.22 11.60
C CYS A 63 3.03 4.16 10.09
N THR A 64 2.18 4.73 9.23
CA THR A 64 2.49 4.80 7.78
C THR A 64 3.69 5.71 7.51
N LYS A 65 3.86 6.81 8.24
CA LYS A 65 5.08 7.62 8.17
C LYS A 65 6.32 6.81 8.57
N LYS A 66 6.24 6.07 9.69
CA LYS A 66 7.38 5.26 10.14
C LYS A 66 7.70 4.11 9.19
N TRP A 67 6.67 3.53 8.56
CA TRP A 67 6.83 2.54 7.50
C TRP A 67 7.60 3.10 6.29
N ILE A 68 7.27 4.32 5.84
CA ILE A 68 8.01 5.00 4.77
C ILE A 68 9.48 5.21 5.16
N GLU A 69 9.75 5.69 6.38
CA GLU A 69 11.13 5.88 6.88
C GLU A 69 11.94 4.58 6.80
N LEU A 70 11.39 3.48 7.31
CA LEU A 70 12.04 2.17 7.29
C LEU A 70 12.24 1.64 5.86
N LEU A 71 11.28 1.83 4.96
CA LEU A 71 11.45 1.45 3.56
C LEU A 71 12.58 2.23 2.89
N VAL A 72 12.68 3.54 3.13
CA VAL A 72 13.76 4.37 2.57
C VAL A 72 15.13 3.89 3.09
N GLU A 73 15.24 3.62 4.38
CA GLU A 73 16.46 3.07 5.00
C GLU A 73 16.84 1.71 4.39
N ARG A 74 15.86 0.79 4.28
CA ARG A 74 16.06 -0.54 3.71
C ARG A 74 16.43 -0.49 2.22
N ILE A 75 15.81 0.39 1.44
CA ILE A 75 16.14 0.59 0.02
C ILE A 75 17.57 1.11 -0.11
N ALA A 76 17.97 2.07 0.71
CA ALA A 76 19.33 2.62 0.69
C ALA A 76 20.38 1.54 1.03
N LYS A 77 20.06 0.64 1.97
CA LYS A 77 21.00 -0.39 2.45
C LYS A 77 21.04 -1.65 1.60
N HIS A 78 19.88 -2.17 1.22
CA HIS A 78 19.75 -3.52 0.63
C HIS A 78 19.28 -3.51 -0.84
N GLN A 79 18.69 -2.41 -1.31
CA GLN A 79 18.18 -2.26 -2.70
C GLN A 79 17.25 -3.39 -3.15
N LEU A 80 16.49 -3.99 -2.22
CA LEU A 80 15.58 -5.09 -2.52
C LEU A 80 14.41 -4.61 -3.36
N LYS A 81 14.13 -5.30 -4.46
CA LYS A 81 13.02 -4.97 -5.38
C LYS A 81 11.69 -4.85 -4.65
N GLU A 82 11.42 -5.73 -3.69
CA GLU A 82 10.18 -5.73 -2.90
C GLU A 82 10.00 -4.41 -2.14
N ASP A 83 11.04 -3.89 -1.48
CA ASP A 83 10.95 -2.65 -0.72
C ASP A 83 10.71 -1.45 -1.65
N ILE A 84 11.40 -1.42 -2.80
CA ILE A 84 11.22 -0.38 -3.82
C ILE A 84 9.79 -0.44 -4.39
N ASP A 85 9.25 -1.65 -4.64
CA ASP A 85 7.88 -1.87 -5.13
C ASP A 85 6.82 -1.47 -4.10
N THR A 86 7.16 -1.59 -2.81
CA THR A 86 6.28 -1.30 -1.69
C THR A 86 6.21 0.20 -1.37
N LEU A 87 7.27 0.96 -1.64
CA LEU A 87 7.36 2.40 -1.35
C LEU A 87 6.17 3.24 -1.87
N PRO A 88 5.73 3.15 -3.14
CA PRO A 88 4.57 3.93 -3.60
C PRO A 88 3.28 3.53 -2.86
N ILE A 89 3.14 2.25 -2.47
CA ILE A 89 2.00 1.80 -1.67
C ILE A 89 2.02 2.49 -0.31
N ALA A 90 3.18 2.58 0.35
CA ALA A 90 3.32 3.26 1.63
C ALA A 90 2.92 4.75 1.55
N TYR A 91 3.31 5.45 0.48
CA TYR A 91 2.85 6.82 0.24
C TYR A 91 1.34 6.93 -0.04
N ASN A 92 0.74 5.94 -0.72
CA ASN A 92 -0.71 5.89 -0.92
C ASN A 92 -1.46 5.77 0.41
N GLU A 93 -0.98 4.87 1.26
CA GLU A 93 -1.53 4.60 2.59
C GLU A 93 -1.37 5.82 3.52
N TYR A 94 -0.21 6.47 3.50
CA TYR A 94 0.02 7.71 4.26
C TYR A 94 -0.90 8.86 3.80
N GLY A 95 -1.09 9.02 2.49
CA GLY A 95 -2.04 10.00 1.95
C GLY A 95 -3.47 9.72 2.42
N ARG A 96 -3.90 8.46 2.42
CA ARG A 96 -5.22 8.06 2.93
C ARG A 96 -5.36 8.32 4.44
N ALA A 97 -4.32 8.01 5.22
CA ALA A 97 -4.29 8.30 6.66
C ALA A 97 -4.47 9.80 6.94
N LEU A 98 -3.77 10.65 6.18
CA LEU A 98 -3.84 12.12 6.29
C LEU A 98 -5.21 12.69 5.90
N MET A 99 -6.00 11.98 5.08
CA MET A 99 -7.37 12.39 4.80
C MET A 99 -8.36 12.06 5.93
N ARG A 100 -8.00 11.14 6.83
CA ARG A 100 -8.79 10.85 8.04
C ARG A 100 -8.53 11.85 9.16
N ILE A 101 -7.34 12.46 9.18
CA ILE A 101 -6.95 13.53 10.11
C ILE A 101 -6.61 14.76 9.27
N PRO A 102 -7.64 15.53 8.89
CA PRO A 102 -7.70 16.28 7.64
C PRO A 102 -6.50 17.21 7.43
N ASN A 103 -5.49 16.71 6.72
CA ASN A 103 -4.31 17.45 6.29
C ASN A 103 -4.14 17.30 4.78
N GLU A 104 -5.08 17.89 4.05
CA GLU A 104 -5.24 17.77 2.60
C GLU A 104 -3.95 18.04 1.84
N LYS A 105 -3.23 19.12 2.18
CA LYS A 105 -1.98 19.50 1.51
C LYS A 105 -0.92 18.40 1.62
N LYS A 106 -0.76 17.78 2.80
CA LYS A 106 0.18 16.66 2.97
C LYS A 106 -0.32 15.40 2.27
N ALA A 107 -1.63 15.14 2.25
CA ALA A 107 -2.21 13.99 1.55
C ALA A 107 -1.94 14.07 0.05
N LEU A 108 -2.22 15.23 -0.57
CA LEU A 108 -1.93 15.51 -1.98
C LEU A 108 -0.45 15.31 -2.28
N ARG A 109 0.45 15.83 -1.44
CA ARG A 109 1.89 15.65 -1.61
C ARG A 109 2.31 14.18 -1.54
N SER A 110 1.71 13.42 -0.64
CA SER A 110 1.97 11.98 -0.51
C SER A 110 1.61 11.23 -1.79
N TRP A 111 0.42 11.48 -2.33
CA TRP A 111 -0.02 10.83 -3.57
C TRP A 111 0.74 11.32 -4.81
N GLU A 112 1.18 12.58 -4.84
CA GLU A 112 2.08 13.08 -5.88
C GLU A 112 3.39 12.29 -5.92
N VAL A 113 4.03 12.09 -4.76
CA VAL A 113 5.24 11.27 -4.64
C VAL A 113 4.97 9.82 -5.07
N SER A 114 3.84 9.24 -4.67
CA SER A 114 3.46 7.90 -5.14
C SER A 114 3.28 7.84 -6.66
N SER A 115 2.61 8.82 -7.27
CA SER A 115 2.42 8.84 -8.73
C SER A 115 3.76 8.95 -9.45
N ASP A 116 4.68 9.79 -8.98
CA ASP A 116 6.00 9.94 -9.59
C ASP A 116 6.81 8.64 -9.57
N ILE A 117 6.76 7.93 -8.44
CA ILE A 117 7.44 6.62 -8.31
C ILE A 117 6.80 5.61 -9.25
N ILE A 118 5.46 5.53 -9.30
CA ILE A 118 4.76 4.57 -10.17
C ILE A 118 5.06 4.87 -11.64
N THR A 119 4.99 6.14 -12.07
CA THR A 119 5.28 6.53 -13.46
C THR A 119 6.70 6.17 -13.86
N LYS A 120 7.70 6.49 -13.04
CA LYS A 120 9.11 6.18 -13.35
C LYS A 120 9.39 4.69 -13.46
N ARG A 121 8.59 3.86 -12.78
CA ARG A 121 8.82 2.42 -12.67
C ARG A 121 7.91 1.57 -13.54
N THR A 122 6.84 2.14 -14.08
CA THR A 122 5.95 1.45 -15.00
C THR A 122 6.68 1.27 -16.33
N PRO A 123 6.89 0.03 -16.81
CA PRO A 123 7.55 -0.20 -18.10
C PRO A 123 6.77 0.46 -19.24
N PRO A 124 7.45 0.88 -20.33
CA PRO A 124 6.78 1.39 -21.51
C PRO A 124 5.72 0.41 -22.02
N GLY A 125 4.50 0.90 -22.26
CA GLY A 125 3.37 0.08 -22.70
C GLY A 125 2.61 -0.64 -21.58
N GLU A 126 3.08 -0.58 -20.33
CA GLU A 126 2.34 -1.09 -19.17
C GLU A 126 1.43 -0.06 -18.51
N LEU A 127 0.38 -0.53 -17.81
CA LEU A 127 -0.57 0.35 -17.15
C LEU A 127 -0.11 0.65 -15.71
N PRO A 128 0.05 1.92 -15.32
CA PRO A 128 0.32 2.26 -13.93
C PRO A 128 -0.89 1.91 -13.05
N PHE A 129 -0.66 1.63 -11.77
CA PHE A 129 -1.74 1.48 -10.80
C PHE A 129 -2.36 2.87 -10.53
N PRO A 130 -3.66 3.11 -10.81
CA PRO A 130 -4.21 4.47 -10.96
C PRO A 130 -4.55 5.14 -9.62
N PHE A 131 -4.35 4.45 -8.50
CA PHE A 131 -4.83 4.86 -7.18
C PHE A 131 -4.45 6.29 -6.76
N PRO A 132 -3.18 6.76 -6.82
CA PRO A 132 -2.84 8.11 -6.40
C PRO A 132 -3.47 9.20 -7.27
N TRP A 133 -3.58 8.99 -8.58
CA TRP A 133 -4.25 9.95 -9.48
C TRP A 133 -5.72 10.09 -9.14
N PHE A 134 -6.41 8.96 -8.93
CA PHE A 134 -7.83 8.94 -8.59
C PHE A 134 -8.10 9.72 -7.30
N HIS A 135 -7.33 9.48 -6.25
CA HIS A 135 -7.53 10.16 -4.96
C HIS A 135 -7.23 11.66 -5.03
N ARG A 136 -6.20 12.07 -5.77
CA ARG A 136 -5.90 13.49 -6.01
C ARG A 136 -7.02 14.16 -6.81
N ALA A 137 -7.52 13.50 -7.85
CA ALA A 137 -8.63 14.01 -8.67
C ALA A 137 -9.90 14.18 -7.83
N LEU A 138 -10.21 13.22 -6.95
CA LEU A 138 -11.33 13.34 -6.02
C LEU A 138 -11.20 14.55 -5.10
N ILE A 139 -10.01 14.81 -4.53
CA ILE A 139 -9.80 16.02 -3.71
C ILE A 139 -10.09 17.27 -4.53
N TYR A 140 -9.52 17.40 -5.73
CA TYR A 140 -9.76 18.58 -6.57
C TYR A 140 -11.24 18.74 -6.96
N ALA A 141 -11.91 17.64 -7.30
CA ALA A 141 -13.33 17.66 -7.64
C ALA A 141 -14.18 18.15 -6.45
N PHE A 142 -13.96 17.60 -5.25
CA PHE A 142 -14.67 18.03 -4.04
C PHE A 142 -14.29 19.45 -3.59
N GLY A 143 -13.09 19.92 -3.95
CA GLY A 143 -12.64 21.30 -3.78
C GLY A 143 -13.17 22.28 -4.83
N GLY A 144 -14.06 21.87 -5.73
CA GLY A 144 -14.64 22.71 -6.78
C GLY A 144 -13.72 22.97 -7.98
N GLN A 145 -12.62 22.24 -8.09
CA GLN A 145 -11.64 22.33 -9.19
C GLN A 145 -11.83 21.16 -10.16
N ALA A 146 -13.01 21.07 -10.77
CA ALA A 146 -13.40 19.96 -11.64
C ALA A 146 -12.47 19.81 -12.85
N ASP A 147 -12.09 20.91 -13.51
CA ASP A 147 -11.18 20.88 -14.67
C ASP A 147 -9.79 20.33 -14.29
N LEU A 148 -9.31 20.63 -13.08
CA LEU A 148 -8.04 20.10 -12.58
C LEU A 148 -8.16 18.62 -12.23
N ALA A 149 -9.30 18.19 -11.69
CA ALA A 149 -9.57 16.79 -11.43
C ALA A 149 -9.58 15.97 -12.72
N ASP A 150 -10.29 16.46 -13.74
CA ASP A 150 -10.43 15.82 -15.05
C ASP A 150 -9.08 15.72 -15.77
N SER A 151 -8.38 16.84 -15.92
CA SER A 151 -7.05 16.87 -16.54
C SER A 151 -6.03 15.94 -15.87
N LEU A 152 -6.19 15.66 -14.57
CA LEU A 152 -5.33 14.75 -13.84
C LEU A 152 -5.63 13.26 -14.11
N ILE A 153 -6.92 12.89 -14.20
CA ILE A 153 -7.35 11.48 -14.25
C ILE A 153 -7.63 10.99 -15.68
N SER A 154 -8.10 11.85 -16.58
CA SER A 154 -8.48 11.49 -17.94
C SER A 154 -7.36 10.81 -18.73
N PRO A 155 -6.09 11.28 -18.71
CA PRO A 155 -5.01 10.59 -19.41
C PRO A 155 -4.74 9.17 -18.90
N ILE A 156 -4.99 8.92 -17.61
CA ILE A 156 -4.82 7.59 -17.01
C ILE A 156 -5.98 6.68 -17.43
N LEU A 157 -7.21 7.20 -17.46
CA LEU A 157 -8.39 6.44 -17.89
C LEU A 157 -8.31 6.10 -19.37
N GLU A 158 -7.99 7.06 -20.24
CA GLU A 158 -7.81 6.85 -21.68
C GLU A 158 -6.76 5.77 -21.98
N GLN A 159 -5.61 5.77 -21.29
CA GLN A 159 -4.60 4.74 -21.46
C GLN A 159 -5.12 3.35 -21.08
N ARG A 160 -5.92 3.25 -20.02
CA ARG A 160 -6.51 1.99 -19.57
C ARG A 160 -7.57 1.51 -20.55
N GLU A 161 -8.48 2.38 -20.97
CA GLU A 161 -9.52 2.07 -21.96
C GLU A 161 -8.90 1.61 -23.28
N ASN A 162 -7.85 2.28 -23.76
CA ASN A 162 -7.15 1.89 -24.97
C ASN A 162 -6.48 0.51 -24.87
N LYS A 163 -5.97 0.12 -23.69
CA LYS A 163 -5.27 -1.16 -23.51
C LYS A 163 -6.20 -2.31 -23.11
N LEU A 164 -7.26 -2.03 -22.36
CA LEU A 164 -8.16 -3.04 -21.78
C LEU A 164 -9.50 -3.15 -22.52
N GLY A 165 -9.89 -2.10 -23.26
CA GLY A 165 -11.21 -1.94 -23.83
C GLY A 165 -12.14 -1.12 -22.92
N THR A 166 -13.14 -0.47 -23.51
CA THR A 166 -14.14 0.37 -22.81
C THR A 166 -15.04 -0.43 -21.86
N ASP A 167 -15.20 -1.74 -22.11
CA ASP A 167 -16.07 -2.64 -21.36
C ASP A 167 -15.27 -3.62 -20.46
N ASP A 168 -13.99 -3.33 -20.17
CA ASP A 168 -13.20 -4.22 -19.31
C ASP A 168 -13.74 -4.23 -17.87
N THR A 169 -14.56 -5.23 -17.58
CA THR A 169 -15.06 -5.53 -16.24
C THR A 169 -14.09 -6.41 -15.45
N LYS A 170 -13.02 -6.93 -16.08
CA LYS A 170 -12.13 -7.95 -15.48
C LYS A 170 -10.94 -7.37 -14.75
N THR A 171 -10.68 -6.07 -14.80
CA THR A 171 -9.53 -5.46 -14.11
C THR A 171 -9.58 -5.60 -12.59
N TYR A 172 -10.76 -5.82 -12.00
CA TYR A 172 -10.90 -6.13 -10.57
C TYR A 172 -10.44 -7.56 -10.21
N GLU A 173 -10.49 -8.52 -11.15
CA GLU A 173 -10.19 -9.93 -10.87
C GLU A 173 -8.69 -10.24 -10.74
N TYR A 174 -7.81 -9.43 -11.33
CA TYR A 174 -6.36 -9.69 -11.28
C TYR A 174 -5.78 -9.47 -9.88
N VAL A 175 -6.29 -8.50 -9.11
CA VAL A 175 -5.90 -8.29 -7.71
C VAL A 175 -6.39 -9.44 -6.81
N ALA A 176 -7.53 -10.05 -7.15
CA ALA A 176 -8.06 -11.21 -6.43
C ALA A 176 -7.32 -12.52 -6.78
N LYS A 177 -6.85 -12.68 -8.02
CA LYS A 177 -6.08 -13.87 -8.46
C LYS A 177 -4.61 -13.81 -8.02
N ALA A 178 -3.97 -12.64 -8.03
CA ALA A 178 -2.58 -12.49 -7.55
C ALA A 178 -2.41 -12.75 -6.04
N ASN A 179 -3.50 -12.69 -5.27
CA ASN A 179 -3.52 -13.01 -3.83
C ASN A 179 -3.98 -14.45 -3.52
N ARG A 180 -4.25 -15.28 -4.53
CA ARG A 180 -4.38 -16.73 -4.31
C ARG A 180 -2.98 -17.29 -4.21
N PHE A 181 -2.54 -17.61 -2.99
CA PHE A 181 -1.42 -18.51 -2.79
C PHE A 181 -1.61 -19.72 -3.70
N PRO A 182 -0.58 -20.18 -4.44
CA PRO A 182 -0.71 -21.43 -5.17
C PRO A 182 -1.11 -22.49 -4.15
N GLU A 183 -2.30 -23.05 -4.32
CA GLU A 183 -2.67 -24.28 -3.64
C GLU A 183 -1.65 -25.30 -4.11
N LYS A 184 -0.60 -25.53 -3.30
CA LYS A 184 0.15 -26.77 -3.42
C LYS A 184 -0.90 -27.85 -3.26
N ALA A 185 -1.21 -28.54 -4.36
CA ALA A 185 -1.97 -29.76 -4.30
C ALA A 185 -1.18 -30.69 -3.38
N LEU A 186 -1.65 -30.86 -2.14
CA LEU A 186 -1.16 -31.90 -1.24
C LEU A 186 -1.25 -33.19 -2.04
N THR A 187 -0.10 -33.79 -2.34
CA THR A 187 -0.09 -35.08 -3.01
C THR A 187 -0.67 -36.10 -2.04
N SER A 188 -1.34 -37.12 -2.57
CA SER A 188 -2.00 -38.18 -1.78
C SER A 188 -1.07 -38.88 -0.78
N SER A 189 0.26 -38.77 -0.95
CA SER A 189 1.28 -39.25 -0.01
C SER A 189 1.40 -38.44 1.28
N GLU A 190 0.82 -37.24 1.37
CA GLU A 190 0.87 -36.36 2.56
C GLU A 190 -0.42 -36.44 3.40
N ARG A 191 -1.33 -37.38 3.06
CA ARG A 191 -2.62 -37.58 3.74
C ARG A 191 -2.72 -38.89 4.53
N GLU A 192 -1.64 -39.64 4.66
CA GLU A 192 -1.50 -40.82 5.53
C GLU A 192 -0.59 -40.49 6.72
#